data_AF-A0AA44BQY4-F1
#
_entry.id   AF-A0AA44BQY4-F1
#
_cell.length_a   1.000
_cell.length_b   1.000
_cell.length_c   1.000
_cell.angle_alpha   90.00
_cell.angle_beta   90.00
_cell.angle_gamma   90.00
#
_symmetry.space_group_name_H-M   'P 1'
#
loop_
_entity.id
_entity.type
_entity.pdbx_description
1 polymer ?
#
loop_
_entity_poly.entity_id
_entity_poly.type
_entity_poly.pdbx_seq_one_letter_code
_entity_poly.pdbx_strand_id
1 'polypeptide(L)'
;MKNILIIRSASMATMDKLINYLKENNKNQNVYCLIQKGSMKTFKEKYLHIKYIEKEDGFFKYEEFKHNLYLKNTLNSINFDDIYIPSSYIDFPNFQDTFMIASKINCKKYILFNMDGEVQEQKLSFVSLWIDKYLGEVIYFIKVLFALIGIFIIYIFAYPYYFIKRTVFRN
;
A
#
# COMPACT_ATOMS: atom_id res chain seq x y z
N MET A 1 10.46 19.21 15.11
CA MET A 1 11.16 17.93 14.94
C MET A 1 10.17 16.94 14.37
N LYS A 2 10.47 16.37 13.20
CA LYS A 2 9.52 15.53 12.44
C LYS A 2 9.52 14.09 12.98
N ASN A 3 8.36 13.47 13.16
CA ASN A 3 8.27 12.06 13.54
C ASN A 3 8.03 11.21 12.29
N ILE A 4 8.92 10.27 12.01
CA ILE A 4 8.86 9.40 10.83
C ILE A 4 8.73 7.96 11.30
N LEU A 5 7.80 7.21 10.72
CA LEU A 5 7.71 5.77 10.89
C LEU A 5 8.17 5.07 9.63
N ILE A 6 8.99 4.03 9.75
CA ILE A 6 9.30 3.10 8.67
C ILE A 6 8.62 1.77 8.97
N ILE A 7 7.82 1.24 8.05
CA ILE A 7 7.27 -0.13 8.14
C ILE A 7 8.21 -1.05 7.39
N ARG A 8 9.09 -1.79 8.10
CA ARG A 8 10.20 -2.54 7.49
C ARG A 8 9.72 -3.74 6.66
N SER A 9 9.32 -3.46 5.43
CA SER A 9 8.78 -4.42 4.45
C SER A 9 9.76 -4.74 3.31
N ALA A 10 11.01 -4.27 3.42
CA ALA A 10 12.06 -4.47 2.43
C ALA A 10 13.35 -5.11 2.99
N SER A 11 14.23 -5.48 2.06
CA SER A 11 15.57 -6.01 2.30
C SER A 11 16.47 -5.01 3.03
N MET A 12 17.55 -5.50 3.63
CA MET A 12 18.53 -4.64 4.33
C MET A 12 19.12 -3.58 3.39
N ALA A 13 19.42 -3.93 2.14
CA ALA A 13 19.99 -3.00 1.16
C ALA A 13 19.05 -1.82 0.84
N THR A 14 17.75 -2.09 0.70
CA THR A 14 16.75 -1.01 0.51
C THR A 14 16.63 -0.16 1.76
N MET A 15 16.68 -0.77 2.94
CA MET A 15 16.67 -0.04 4.21
C MET A 15 17.89 0.87 4.35
N ASP A 16 19.08 0.43 3.94
CA ASP A 16 20.30 1.26 3.92
C ASP A 16 20.09 2.51 3.06
N LYS A 17 19.56 2.33 1.83
CA LYS A 17 19.25 3.44 0.93
C LYS A 17 18.25 4.42 1.55
N LEU A 18 17.15 3.91 2.11
CA LEU A 18 16.12 4.74 2.76
C LEU A 18 16.69 5.53 3.94
N ILE A 19 17.51 4.90 4.79
CA ILE A 19 18.08 5.57 5.96
C ILE A 19 19.07 6.65 5.53
N ASN A 20 19.87 6.43 4.48
CA ASN A 20 20.74 7.45 3.92
C ASN A 20 19.92 8.62 3.32
N TYR A 21 18.89 8.32 2.53
CA TYR A 21 17.96 9.31 2.01
C TYR A 21 17.35 10.19 3.11
N LEU A 22 16.91 9.57 4.22
CA LEU A 22 16.35 10.30 5.36
C LEU A 22 17.39 11.20 6.03
N LYS A 23 18.64 10.74 6.21
CA LYS A 23 19.72 11.53 6.81
C LYS A 23 20.07 12.76 5.98
N GLU A 24 20.08 12.62 4.65
CA GLU A 24 20.42 13.70 3.72
C GLU A 24 19.32 14.77 3.65
N ASN A 25 18.05 14.36 3.62
CA ASN A 25 16.94 15.28 3.41
C ASN A 25 16.47 16.02 4.67
N ASN A 26 16.70 15.50 5.88
CA ASN A 26 16.26 16.16 7.11
C ASN A 26 17.12 15.80 8.32
N LYS A 27 17.87 16.78 8.84
CA LYS A 27 18.75 16.57 10.01
C LYS A 27 18.01 16.55 11.36
N ASN A 28 16.74 16.97 11.42
CA ASN A 28 16.00 17.12 12.70
C ASN A 28 14.71 16.29 12.73
N GLN A 29 14.87 14.97 12.83
CA GLN A 29 13.77 14.00 12.79
C GLN A 29 13.96 12.86 13.80
N ASN A 30 12.85 12.41 14.38
CA ASN A 30 12.78 11.17 15.14
C ASN A 30 12.37 10.04 14.18
N VAL A 31 13.25 9.07 13.96
CA VAL A 31 12.95 7.92 13.12
C VAL A 31 12.53 6.74 14.00
N TYR A 32 11.35 6.22 13.73
CA TYR A 32 10.78 5.01 14.30
C TYR A 32 10.76 3.92 13.23
N CYS A 33 10.99 2.67 13.61
CA CYS A 33 10.96 1.53 12.70
C CYS A 33 10.14 0.39 13.29
N LEU A 34 9.04 0.05 12.62
CA LEU A 34 8.25 -1.13 12.91
C LEU A 34 8.92 -2.35 12.28
N ILE A 35 9.38 -3.29 13.11
CA ILE A 35 10.26 -4.39 12.69
C ILE A 35 9.88 -5.73 13.32
N GLN A 36 10.11 -6.82 12.59
CA GLN A 36 10.03 -8.18 13.11
C GLN A 36 11.09 -8.43 14.19
N LYS A 37 10.69 -9.08 15.28
CA LYS A 37 11.52 -9.45 16.42
C LYS A 37 12.86 -10.07 16.04
N GLY A 38 12.86 -11.06 15.16
CA GLY A 38 14.06 -11.79 14.72
C GLY A 38 15.08 -10.92 13.99
N SER A 39 14.69 -9.76 13.46
CA SER A 39 15.61 -8.81 12.81
C SER A 39 16.04 -7.65 13.71
N MET A 40 15.49 -7.53 14.91
CA MET A 40 15.71 -6.36 15.76
C MET A 40 17.17 -6.20 16.18
N LYS A 41 17.86 -7.30 16.51
CA LYS A 41 19.26 -7.26 16.97
C LYS A 41 20.18 -6.63 15.92
N THR A 42 20.19 -7.18 14.71
CA THR A 42 21.02 -6.70 13.60
C THR A 42 20.73 -5.24 13.24
N PHE A 43 19.45 -4.84 13.28
CA PHE A 43 19.09 -3.45 12.99
C PHE A 43 19.54 -2.50 14.09
N LYS A 44 19.39 -2.85 15.36
CA LYS A 44 19.86 -2.05 16.50
C LYS A 44 21.37 -1.83 16.47
N GLU A 45 22.13 -2.85 16.09
CA GLU A 45 23.59 -2.75 15.94
C GLU A 45 24.00 -1.81 14.79
N LYS A 46 23.23 -1.80 13.69
CA LYS A 46 23.55 -1.02 12.49
C LYS A 46 23.04 0.42 12.52
N TYR A 47 21.86 0.68 13.10
CA TYR A 47 21.21 2.00 13.06
C TYR A 47 20.83 2.50 14.46
N LEU A 48 21.85 2.92 15.21
CA LEU A 48 21.75 3.31 16.62
C LEU A 48 20.76 4.45 16.93
N HIS A 49 20.47 5.32 15.96
CA HIS A 49 19.61 6.49 16.14
C HIS A 49 18.12 6.23 15.84
N ILE A 50 17.75 5.00 15.52
CA ILE A 50 16.36 4.62 15.21
C ILE A 50 15.69 4.03 16.44
N LYS A 51 14.45 4.46 16.72
CA LYS A 51 13.60 3.87 17.76
C LYS A 51 12.84 2.68 17.17
N TYR A 52 12.94 1.51 17.79
CA TYR A 52 12.31 0.30 17.25
C TYR A 52 11.00 -0.01 17.95
N ILE A 53 9.98 -0.32 17.15
CA ILE A 53 8.69 -0.85 17.59
C ILE A 53 8.64 -2.30 17.11
N GLU A 54 8.56 -3.22 18.06
CA GLU A 54 8.62 -4.65 17.77
C GLU A 54 7.25 -5.17 17.34
N LYS A 55 7.26 -6.08 16.36
CA LYS A 55 6.17 -7.01 16.09
C LYS A 55 6.68 -8.44 16.06
N GLU A 56 5.77 -9.40 16.19
CA GLU A 56 6.06 -10.82 16.01
C GLU A 56 6.63 -11.12 14.62
N ASP A 57 7.40 -12.20 14.51
CA ASP A 57 8.03 -12.63 13.26
C ASP A 57 7.00 -13.04 12.20
N GLY A 58 7.42 -13.00 10.93
CA GLY A 58 6.57 -13.26 9.77
C GLY A 58 6.19 -12.00 8.97
N PHE A 59 5.29 -12.20 8.00
CA PHE A 59 4.84 -11.16 7.08
C PHE A 59 4.01 -10.08 7.79
N PHE A 60 3.89 -8.91 7.16
CA PHE A 60 2.98 -7.86 7.63
C PHE A 60 1.55 -8.18 7.17
N LYS A 61 0.82 -8.94 8.00
CA LYS A 61 -0.59 -9.26 7.73
C LYS A 61 -1.52 -8.33 8.52
N TYR A 62 -2.52 -7.77 7.84
CA TYR A 62 -3.44 -6.84 8.49
C TYR A 62 -4.28 -7.50 9.59
N GLU A 63 -4.68 -8.77 9.42
CA GLU A 63 -5.47 -9.48 10.44
C GLU A 63 -4.70 -9.60 11.76
N GLU A 64 -3.40 -9.94 11.72
CA GLU A 64 -2.56 -10.01 12.92
C GLU A 64 -2.45 -8.64 13.61
N PHE A 65 -2.25 -7.58 12.82
CA PHE A 65 -2.21 -6.22 13.32
C PHE A 65 -3.54 -5.78 13.97
N LYS A 66 -4.67 -6.09 13.32
CA LYS A 66 -6.02 -5.73 13.77
C LYS A 66 -6.30 -6.24 15.19
N HIS A 67 -5.83 -7.45 15.52
CA HIS A 67 -6.01 -8.09 16.81
C HIS A 67 -4.96 -7.70 17.86
N ASN A 68 -3.82 -7.13 17.46
CA ASN A 68 -2.77 -6.70 18.38
C ASN A 68 -3.04 -5.28 18.95
N LEU A 69 -3.84 -5.21 20.02
CA LEU A 69 -4.20 -3.93 20.67
C LEU A 69 -2.98 -3.17 21.21
N TYR A 70 -2.00 -3.87 21.77
CA TYR A 70 -0.78 -3.24 22.30
C TYR A 70 -0.01 -2.50 21.20
N LEU A 71 0.21 -3.15 20.07
CA LEU A 71 0.93 -2.57 18.94
C LEU A 71 0.17 -1.37 18.35
N LYS A 72 -1.15 -1.50 18.19
CA LYS A 72 -2.01 -0.40 17.71
C LYS A 72 -1.95 0.81 18.62
N ASN A 73 -2.05 0.61 19.93
CA ASN A 73 -2.00 1.70 20.90
C ASN A 73 -0.61 2.35 20.93
N THR A 74 0.45 1.55 20.86
CA THR A 74 1.83 2.05 20.78
C THR A 74 2.01 2.95 19.57
N LEU A 75 1.61 2.49 18.37
CA LEU A 75 1.74 3.28 17.15
C LEU A 75 0.86 4.53 17.16
N ASN A 76 -0.39 4.44 17.62
CA ASN A 76 -1.32 5.58 17.62
C ASN A 76 -1.14 6.57 18.77
N SER A 77 -0.33 6.22 19.78
CA SER A 77 0.10 7.18 20.81
C SER A 77 1.14 8.17 20.29
N ILE A 78 1.69 7.93 19.10
CA ILE A 78 2.69 8.78 18.45
C ILE A 78 2.05 9.45 17.23
N ASN A 79 2.13 10.77 17.17
CA ASN A 79 1.72 11.50 15.97
C ASN A 79 2.87 11.49 14.95
N PHE A 80 2.74 10.69 13.91
CA PHE A 80 3.70 10.65 12.81
C PHE A 80 3.38 11.73 11.78
N ASP A 81 4.42 12.34 11.23
CA ASP A 81 4.26 13.22 10.07
C ASP A 81 4.25 12.38 8.79
N ASP A 82 5.23 11.49 8.64
CA ASP A 82 5.35 10.59 7.48
C ASP A 82 5.42 9.12 7.92
N ILE A 83 4.81 8.25 7.11
CA ILE A 83 5.04 6.81 7.15
C ILE A 83 5.70 6.39 5.84
N TYR A 84 6.91 5.84 5.93
CA TYR A 84 7.64 5.26 4.82
C TYR A 84 7.37 3.76 4.73
N ILE A 85 7.02 3.31 3.53
CA ILE A 85 6.80 1.91 3.19
C ILE A 85 7.84 1.55 2.12
N PRO A 86 8.99 0.98 2.52
CA PRO A 86 10.01 0.56 1.59
C PRO A 86 9.64 -0.75 0.88
N SER A 87 9.98 -0.88 -0.41
CA SER A 87 9.85 -2.11 -1.19
C SER A 87 11.19 -2.56 -1.76
N SER A 88 11.45 -3.87 -1.71
CA SER A 88 12.59 -4.48 -2.41
C SER A 88 12.38 -4.63 -3.92
N TYR A 89 11.24 -4.17 -4.43
CA TYR A 89 10.86 -4.19 -5.82
C TYR A 89 10.64 -2.75 -6.31
N ILE A 90 10.65 -2.55 -7.63
CA ILE A 90 10.33 -1.26 -8.26
C ILE A 90 8.87 -0.91 -7.96
N ASP A 91 7.99 -1.89 -8.15
CA ASP A 91 6.58 -1.81 -7.82
C ASP A 91 6.28 -2.29 -6.39
N PHE A 92 5.01 -2.20 -5.99
CA PHE A 92 4.53 -2.63 -4.67
C PHE A 92 3.53 -3.81 -4.78
N PRO A 93 3.87 -4.91 -5.48
CA PRO A 93 2.97 -6.04 -5.62
C PRO A 93 2.75 -6.71 -4.25
N ASN A 94 1.51 -7.04 -3.93
CA ASN A 94 1.12 -7.70 -2.68
C ASN A 94 1.35 -6.87 -1.39
N PHE A 95 1.51 -5.55 -1.49
CA PHE A 95 1.63 -4.67 -0.32
C PHE A 95 0.28 -4.33 0.33
N GLN A 96 -0.84 -4.90 -0.14
CA GLN A 96 -2.19 -4.55 0.31
C GLN A 96 -2.33 -4.59 1.84
N ASP A 97 -1.82 -5.63 2.49
CA ASP A 97 -1.86 -5.73 3.95
C ASP A 97 -1.01 -4.66 4.64
N THR A 98 0.18 -4.36 4.10
CA THR A 98 1.06 -3.31 4.61
C THR A 98 0.41 -1.94 4.46
N PHE A 99 -0.25 -1.67 3.33
CA PHE A 99 -1.02 -0.45 3.10
C PHE A 99 -2.23 -0.34 4.04
N MET A 100 -2.95 -1.44 4.27
CA MET A 100 -4.04 -1.46 5.24
C MET A 100 -3.55 -1.17 6.66
N ILE A 101 -2.41 -1.75 7.09
CA ILE A 101 -1.77 -1.45 8.37
C ILE A 101 -1.42 0.04 8.45
N ALA A 102 -0.69 0.56 7.46
CA ALA A 102 -0.27 1.95 7.41
C ALA A 102 -1.47 2.91 7.53
N SER A 103 -2.56 2.63 6.78
CA SER A 103 -3.77 3.46 6.78
C SER A 103 -4.54 3.50 8.11
N LYS A 104 -4.19 2.64 9.08
CA LYS A 104 -4.75 2.63 10.44
C LYS A 104 -3.86 3.34 11.47
N ILE A 105 -2.70 3.82 11.06
CA ILE A 105 -1.78 4.56 11.91
C ILE A 105 -1.96 6.05 11.64
N ASN A 106 -2.05 6.86 12.70
CA ASN A 106 -2.19 8.30 12.56
C ASN A 106 -0.95 8.93 11.92
N CYS A 107 -1.09 9.45 10.70
CA CYS A 107 -0.06 10.23 10.03
C CYS A 107 -0.62 11.32 9.10
N LYS A 108 0.26 12.21 8.64
CA LYS A 108 -0.10 13.23 7.63
C LYS A 108 0.11 12.72 6.21
N LYS A 109 1.17 11.96 5.97
CA LYS A 109 1.58 11.49 4.64
C LYS A 109 2.06 10.04 4.65
N TYR A 110 1.82 9.35 3.55
CA TYR A 110 2.40 8.05 3.27
C TYR A 110 3.36 8.17 2.09
N ILE A 111 4.52 7.55 2.23
CA ILE A 111 5.61 7.66 1.28
C ILE A 111 6.06 6.26 0.91
N LEU A 112 5.99 5.95 -0.38
CA LEU A 112 6.51 4.73 -0.96
C LEU A 112 7.99 4.97 -1.31
N PHE A 113 8.84 4.01 -0.98
CA PHE A 113 10.27 4.06 -1.28
C PHE A 113 10.69 2.75 -1.93
N ASN A 114 11.13 2.75 -3.19
CA ASN A 114 11.43 1.51 -3.90
C ASN A 114 12.93 1.14 -3.83
N MET A 115 13.29 0.00 -4.42
CA MET A 115 14.67 -0.50 -4.44
C MET A 115 15.66 0.42 -5.16
N ASP A 116 15.18 1.24 -6.10
CA ASP A 116 15.99 2.19 -6.86
C ASP A 116 16.20 3.52 -6.10
N GLY A 117 15.48 3.70 -5.00
CA GLY A 117 15.53 4.90 -4.17
C GLY A 117 14.55 5.99 -4.59
N GLU A 118 13.60 5.65 -5.47
CA GLU A 118 12.55 6.56 -5.87
C GLU A 118 11.53 6.73 -4.74
N VAL A 119 10.99 7.94 -4.64
CA VAL A 119 10.11 8.36 -3.56
C VAL A 119 8.80 8.86 -4.15
N GLN A 120 7.69 8.24 -3.73
CA GLN A 120 6.35 8.60 -4.20
C GLN A 120 5.41 8.83 -3.03
N GLU A 121 4.76 10.00 -2.98
CA GLU A 121 3.68 10.24 -2.03
C GLU A 121 2.43 9.45 -2.46
N GLN A 122 1.88 8.68 -1.53
CA GLN A 122 0.71 7.84 -1.77
C GLN A 122 -0.43 8.27 -0.86
N LYS A 123 -1.63 8.42 -1.43
CA LYS A 123 -2.86 8.55 -0.63
C LYS A 123 -3.36 7.16 -0.28
N LEU A 124 -3.47 6.86 0.99
CA LEU A 124 -4.06 5.61 1.49
C LEU A 124 -5.41 5.90 2.14
N SER A 125 -6.46 5.25 1.65
CA SER A 125 -7.79 5.22 2.26
C SER A 125 -8.08 3.80 2.70
N PHE A 126 -8.28 3.59 3.99
CA PHE A 126 -8.57 2.24 4.52
C PHE A 126 -9.80 1.63 3.85
N VAL A 127 -10.86 2.43 3.62
CA VAL A 127 -12.10 1.95 3.00
C VAL A 127 -11.85 1.46 1.58
N SER A 128 -11.11 2.24 0.77
CA SER A 128 -10.74 1.83 -0.58
C SER A 128 -9.93 0.54 -0.56
N LEU A 129 -8.90 0.47 0.27
CA LEU A 129 -8.03 -0.70 0.38
C LEU A 129 -8.80 -1.95 0.83
N TRP A 130 -9.77 -1.79 1.73
CA TRP A 130 -10.64 -2.87 2.18
C TRP A 130 -11.55 -3.37 1.05
N ILE A 131 -12.20 -2.46 0.31
CA ILE A 131 -13.02 -2.80 -0.84
C ILE A 131 -12.18 -3.53 -1.89
N ASP A 132 -11.02 -3.00 -2.24
CA ASP A 132 -10.13 -3.60 -3.24
C ASP A 132 -9.71 -5.01 -2.83
N LYS A 133 -9.42 -5.24 -1.54
CA LYS A 133 -9.00 -6.55 -1.02
C LYS A 133 -10.12 -7.60 -1.01
N TYR A 134 -11.32 -7.24 -0.56
CA TYR A 134 -12.38 -8.23 -0.33
C TYR A 134 -13.47 -8.25 -1.40
N LEU A 135 -13.68 -7.13 -2.11
CA LEU A 135 -14.72 -6.97 -3.12
C LEU A 135 -14.14 -6.72 -4.51
N GLY A 136 -12.83 -6.56 -4.66
CA GLY A 136 -12.18 -6.24 -5.94
C GLY A 136 -12.52 -7.25 -7.04
N GLU A 137 -12.45 -8.55 -6.72
CA GLU A 137 -12.82 -9.62 -7.65
C GLU A 137 -14.30 -9.59 -8.03
N VAL A 138 -15.19 -9.36 -7.06
CA VAL A 138 -16.64 -9.26 -7.29
C VAL A 138 -16.96 -8.06 -8.17
N ILE A 139 -16.36 -6.90 -7.89
CA ILE A 139 -16.52 -5.68 -8.68
C ILE A 139 -16.01 -5.91 -10.10
N TYR A 140 -14.85 -6.57 -10.24
CA TYR A 140 -14.29 -6.92 -11.55
C TYR A 140 -15.23 -7.84 -12.33
N PHE A 141 -15.74 -8.90 -11.68
CA PHE A 141 -16.71 -9.81 -12.28
C PHE A 141 -17.97 -9.08 -12.76
N ILE A 142 -18.54 -8.20 -11.92
CA ILE A 142 -19.71 -7.39 -12.28
C ILE A 142 -19.42 -6.50 -13.50
N LYS A 143 -18.24 -5.86 -13.55
CA LYS A 143 -17.84 -5.04 -14.71
C LYS A 143 -17.76 -5.85 -16.00
N VAL A 144 -17.16 -7.04 -15.94
CA VAL A 144 -17.09 -7.95 -17.10
C VAL A 144 -18.48 -8.38 -17.53
N LEU A 145 -19.36 -8.73 -16.58
CA LEU A 145 -20.74 -9.11 -16.86
C LEU A 145 -21.51 -7.99 -17.59
N PHE A 146 -21.43 -6.75 -17.09
CA PHE A 146 -22.07 -5.61 -17.76
C PHE A 146 -21.49 -5.33 -19.13
N ALA A 147 -20.17 -5.49 -19.33
CA ALA A 147 -19.55 -5.35 -20.64
C ALA A 147 -20.10 -6.39 -21.63
N LEU A 148 -20.26 -7.65 -21.20
CA LEU A 148 -20.85 -8.72 -22.01
C LEU A 148 -22.32 -8.46 -22.34
N ILE A 149 -23.12 -7.99 -21.36
CA ILE A 149 -24.52 -7.57 -21.60
C ILE A 149 -24.56 -6.44 -22.62
N GLY A 150 -23.66 -5.45 -22.52
CA GLY A 150 -23.56 -4.36 -23.48
C GLY A 150 -23.27 -4.84 -24.90
N ILE A 151 -22.29 -5.74 -25.05
CA ILE A 151 -21.96 -6.36 -26.35
C ILE A 151 -23.16 -7.13 -26.91
N PHE A 152 -23.87 -7.87 -26.06
CA PHE A 152 -25.05 -8.64 -26.44
C PHE A 152 -26.20 -7.74 -26.92
N ILE A 153 -26.49 -6.65 -26.21
CA ILE A 153 -27.52 -5.67 -26.61
C ILE A 153 -27.17 -5.04 -27.97
N ILE A 154 -25.90 -4.66 -28.18
CA ILE A 154 -25.44 -4.13 -29.47
C ILE A 154 -25.67 -5.17 -30.58
N TYR A 155 -25.32 -6.43 -30.33
CA TYR A 155 -25.47 -7.49 -31.32
C TYR A 155 -26.93 -7.83 -31.63
N ILE A 156 -27.84 -7.80 -30.65
CA ILE A 156 -29.26 -8.12 -30.86
C ILE A 156 -30.05 -6.95 -31.44
N PHE A 157 -29.78 -5.71 -31.01
CA PHE A 157 -30.62 -4.59 -31.39
C PHE A 157 -29.96 -3.71 -32.45
N ALA A 158 -28.68 -3.38 -32.30
CA ALA A 158 -28.02 -2.47 -33.23
C ALA A 158 -27.63 -3.15 -34.54
N TYR A 159 -27.20 -4.42 -34.50
CA TYR A 159 -26.80 -5.15 -35.72
C TYR A 159 -27.99 -5.44 -36.65
N PRO A 160 -29.15 -5.93 -36.17
CA PRO A 160 -30.33 -6.11 -37.04
C PRO A 160 -30.93 -4.79 -37.47
N TYR A 161 -30.97 -3.77 -36.59
CA TYR A 161 -31.39 -2.42 -36.99
C TYR A 161 -30.52 -1.86 -38.11
N TYR A 162 -29.19 -1.97 -38.00
CA TYR A 162 -28.26 -1.57 -39.05
C TYR A 162 -28.51 -2.32 -40.35
N PHE A 163 -28.74 -3.64 -40.29
CA PHE A 163 -29.01 -4.46 -41.46
C PHE A 163 -30.36 -4.10 -42.13
N ILE A 164 -31.42 -3.94 -41.35
CA ILE A 164 -32.75 -3.52 -41.82
C ILE A 164 -32.67 -2.12 -42.44
N LYS A 165 -32.07 -1.15 -41.74
CA LYS A 165 -31.86 0.21 -42.25
C LYS A 165 -31.07 0.18 -43.56
N ARG A 166 -29.97 -0.57 -43.62
CA ARG A 166 -29.17 -0.69 -44.85
C ARG A 166 -29.94 -1.36 -45.99
N THR A 167 -30.92 -2.21 -45.71
CA THR A 167 -31.73 -2.87 -46.75
C THR A 167 -32.87 -1.97 -47.22
N VAL A 168 -33.50 -1.23 -46.31
CA VAL A 168 -34.64 -0.34 -46.61
C VAL A 168 -34.20 0.97 -47.31
N PHE A 169 -33.03 1.51 -46.96
CA PHE A 169 -32.52 2.76 -47.54
C PHE A 169 -31.52 2.53 -48.71
N ARG A 170 -31.56 1.35 -49.33
CA ARG A 170 -30.74 0.98 -50.51
C ARG A 170 -31.54 0.97 -51.82
N ASN A 171 -32.63 1.76 -51.88
CA ASN A 171 -33.25 2.17 -53.13
C ASN A 171 -32.59 3.45 -53.64
#